data_AF-A0A2W0AYJ9-F1
#
_entry.id   AF-A0A2W0AYJ9-F1
#
_cell.length_a   1.000
_cell.length_b   1.000
_cell.length_c   1.000
_cell.angle_alpha   90.00
_cell.angle_beta   90.00
_cell.angle_gamma   90.00
#
_symmetry.space_group_name_H-M   'P 1'
#
loop_
_entity.id
_entity.type
_entity.pdbx_description
1 polymer ?
#
loop_
_entity_poly.entity_id
_entity_poly.type
_entity_poly.pdbx_seq_one_letter_code
_entity_poly.pdbx_strand_id
1 'polypeptide(L)'
;MKERIPLLGISVFLLAIAVLVIRGQFLLAGPPAAKAAPVTTLNWLHYGNDLANTRFQDVDQINPSNVANLKVAWVFHTQVLDDKAELETSPIVVNGTMYITDGHDDVFALDAATGQQKWSYKPIEMPGEMPSLDQISVCCGRNNRGVIFVPGSVP
;
A
#
# COMPACT_ATOMS: atom_id res chain seq x y z
N MET A 1 23.66 -57.84 -59.11
CA MET A 1 23.35 -58.19 -57.71
C MET A 1 22.68 -56.99 -57.08
N LYS A 2 21.46 -57.16 -56.57
CA LYS A 2 20.55 -56.08 -56.16
C LYS A 2 20.36 -56.18 -54.65
N GLU A 3 21.05 -55.34 -53.88
CA GLU A 3 20.90 -55.32 -52.42
C GLU A 3 19.57 -54.67 -52.03
N ARG A 4 18.79 -55.37 -51.22
CA ARG A 4 17.51 -54.89 -50.66
C ARG A 4 17.78 -54.31 -49.28
N ILE A 5 17.69 -52.99 -49.17
CA ILE A 5 17.71 -52.27 -47.88
C ILE A 5 16.31 -52.46 -47.22
N PRO A 6 16.21 -52.93 -45.96
CA PRO A 6 14.92 -53.23 -45.35
C PRO A 6 14.21 -51.95 -44.88
N LEU A 7 13.00 -51.74 -45.41
CA LEU A 7 12.09 -50.61 -45.15
C LEU A 7 11.62 -50.48 -43.68
N LEU A 8 11.93 -51.44 -42.80
CA LEU A 8 11.49 -51.44 -41.40
C LEU A 8 12.26 -50.44 -40.51
N GLY A 9 13.51 -50.09 -40.85
CA GLY A 9 14.34 -49.18 -40.04
C GLY A 9 13.98 -47.70 -40.17
N ILE A 10 13.37 -47.31 -41.30
CA ILE A 10 13.06 -45.90 -41.62
C ILE A 10 11.82 -45.43 -40.86
N SER A 11 10.83 -46.32 -40.62
CA SER A 11 9.61 -45.97 -39.87
C SER A 11 9.84 -45.76 -38.37
N VAL A 12 10.78 -46.50 -37.76
CA VAL A 12 11.09 -46.35 -36.33
C VAL A 12 11.88 -45.07 -36.06
N PHE A 13 12.76 -44.67 -36.99
CA PHE A 13 13.53 -43.43 -36.90
C PHE A 13 12.67 -42.17 -37.09
N LEU A 14 11.68 -42.21 -37.99
CA LEU A 14 10.75 -41.09 -38.22
C LEU A 14 9.77 -40.89 -37.05
N LEU A 15 9.31 -41.97 -36.39
CA LEU A 15 8.48 -41.86 -35.19
C LEU A 15 9.26 -41.27 -33.99
N ALA A 16 10.54 -41.62 -33.83
CA ALA A 16 11.37 -41.11 -32.72
C ALA A 16 11.66 -39.60 -32.84
N ILE A 17 11.82 -39.08 -34.07
CA ILE A 17 12.02 -37.65 -34.32
C ILE A 17 10.71 -36.87 -34.11
N ALA A 18 9.56 -37.43 -34.50
CA ALA A 18 8.26 -36.79 -34.28
C ALA A 18 7.92 -36.62 -32.78
N VAL A 19 8.27 -37.59 -31.93
CA VAL A 19 8.06 -37.50 -30.47
C VAL A 19 8.97 -36.47 -29.80
N LEU A 20 10.19 -36.25 -30.33
CA LEU A 20 11.12 -35.25 -29.79
C LEU A 20 10.72 -33.81 -30.17
N VAL A 21 10.15 -33.60 -31.36
CA VAL A 21 9.64 -32.28 -31.79
C VAL A 21 8.40 -31.86 -30.99
N ILE A 22 7.51 -32.81 -30.64
CA ILE A 22 6.31 -32.54 -29.84
C ILE A 22 6.67 -32.16 -28.37
N ARG A 23 7.79 -32.66 -27.83
CA ARG A 23 8.27 -32.29 -26.49
C ARG A 23 9.02 -30.96 -26.43
N GLY A 24 9.57 -30.48 -27.56
CA GLY A 24 10.36 -29.24 -27.61
C GLY A 24 9.53 -27.96 -27.78
N GLN A 25 8.28 -28.05 -28.22
CA GLN A 25 7.46 -26.88 -28.55
C GLN A 25 6.68 -26.28 -27.36
N PHE A 26 6.72 -26.91 -26.18
CA PHE A 26 6.00 -26.45 -25.00
C PHE A 26 6.80 -25.58 -24.02
N LEU A 27 8.05 -25.23 -24.34
CA LEU A 27 8.98 -24.54 -23.43
C LEU A 27 9.18 -23.03 -23.68
N LEU A 28 8.44 -22.41 -24.61
CA LEU A 28 8.62 -20.99 -24.97
C LEU A 28 7.50 -20.05 -24.52
N ALA A 29 6.45 -20.55 -23.87
CA ALA A 29 5.47 -19.69 -23.23
C ALA A 29 5.93 -19.40 -21.80
N GLY A 30 6.68 -18.32 -21.61
CA GLY A 30 6.83 -17.73 -20.27
C GLY A 30 5.44 -17.46 -19.67
N PRO A 31 5.26 -17.56 -18.35
CA PRO A 31 3.98 -17.26 -17.75
C PRO A 31 3.54 -15.86 -18.22
N PRO A 32 2.28 -15.68 -18.66
CA PRO A 32 1.78 -14.35 -18.96
C PRO A 32 2.06 -13.47 -17.74
N ALA A 33 2.61 -12.27 -17.96
CA ALA A 33 2.78 -11.30 -16.89
C ALA A 33 1.43 -11.17 -16.19
N ALA A 34 1.34 -11.67 -14.96
CA ALA A 34 0.12 -11.64 -14.20
C ALA A 34 -0.22 -10.17 -14.02
N LYS A 35 -1.26 -9.70 -14.72
CA LYS A 35 -1.83 -8.38 -14.46
C LYS A 35 -2.26 -8.42 -13.00
N ALA A 36 -1.63 -7.59 -12.16
CA ALA A 36 -1.95 -7.53 -10.75
C ALA A 36 -3.47 -7.44 -10.60
N ALA A 37 -4.03 -8.31 -9.76
CA ALA A 37 -5.44 -8.23 -9.43
C ALA A 37 -5.74 -6.77 -8.99
N PRO A 38 -6.88 -6.19 -9.39
CA PRO A 38 -7.23 -4.85 -8.96
C PRO A 38 -7.14 -4.82 -7.43
N VAL A 39 -6.23 -4.00 -6.90
CA VAL A 39 -6.04 -3.86 -5.46
C VAL A 39 -7.31 -3.22 -4.94
N THR A 40 -8.21 -4.03 -4.38
CA THR A 40 -9.50 -3.57 -3.86
C THR A 40 -9.33 -2.70 -2.61
N THR A 41 -8.15 -2.74 -1.98
CA THR A 41 -7.80 -1.88 -0.84
C THR A 41 -6.31 -1.55 -0.89
N LEU A 42 -6.00 -0.31 -1.28
CA LEU A 42 -4.64 0.22 -1.24
C LEU A 42 -4.31 0.60 0.20
N ASN A 43 -3.23 0.02 0.72
CA ASN A 43 -2.73 0.30 2.05
C ASN A 43 -1.55 1.27 2.00
N TRP A 44 -1.47 2.14 3.01
CA TRP A 44 -0.32 2.98 3.29
C TRP A 44 0.07 2.73 4.75
N LEU A 45 0.93 1.74 5.00
CA LEU A 45 1.05 1.12 6.34
C LEU A 45 1.91 1.92 7.32
N HIS A 46 2.85 2.69 6.80
CA HIS A 46 3.84 3.43 7.58
C HIS A 46 3.93 4.88 7.13
N TYR A 47 4.57 5.72 7.93
CA TYR A 47 4.87 7.13 7.59
C TYR A 47 5.41 7.31 6.15
N GLY A 48 6.29 6.39 5.73
CA GLY A 48 6.91 6.37 4.40
C GLY A 48 6.30 5.38 3.41
N ASN A 49 5.08 4.90 3.64
CA ASN A 49 4.44 3.74 3.02
C ASN A 49 5.06 2.38 3.41
N ASP A 50 6.36 2.22 3.20
CA ASP A 50 7.12 1.01 3.48
C ASP A 50 8.30 1.27 4.44
N LEU A 51 8.96 0.19 4.89
CA LEU A 51 10.10 0.28 5.80
C LEU A 51 11.34 0.91 5.16
N ALA A 52 11.41 0.94 3.82
CA ALA A 52 12.47 1.64 3.09
C ALA A 52 12.18 3.14 2.94
N ASN A 53 11.00 3.59 3.38
CA ASN A 53 10.53 4.97 3.30
C ASN A 53 10.54 5.51 1.86
N THR A 54 10.13 4.68 0.90
CA THR A 54 10.14 5.06 -0.53
C THR A 54 9.12 6.14 -0.86
N ARG A 55 8.04 6.24 -0.06
CA ARG A 55 6.88 7.12 -0.32
C ARG A 55 6.26 6.88 -1.70
N PHE A 56 6.32 5.64 -2.19
CA PHE A 56 5.88 5.26 -3.52
C PHE A 56 4.73 4.25 -3.47
N GLN A 57 3.78 4.39 -4.41
CA GLN A 57 2.68 3.44 -4.65
C GLN A 57 2.61 3.16 -6.14
N ASP A 58 2.55 1.88 -6.52
CA ASP A 58 2.47 1.45 -7.92
C ASP A 58 1.01 1.46 -8.41
N VAL A 59 0.46 2.68 -8.53
CA VAL A 59 -0.91 2.92 -8.99
C VAL A 59 -0.96 4.10 -9.94
N ASP A 60 -1.81 4.02 -10.97
CA ASP A 60 -1.88 4.99 -12.06
C ASP A 60 -3.31 5.51 -12.34
N GLN A 61 -4.27 5.19 -11.46
CA GLN A 61 -5.66 5.65 -11.57
C GLN A 61 -5.73 7.18 -11.71
N ILE A 62 -4.88 7.89 -10.96
CA ILE A 62 -4.63 9.32 -11.10
C ILE A 62 -3.27 9.48 -11.77
N ASN A 63 -3.21 10.24 -12.87
CA ASN A 63 -2.02 10.42 -13.67
C ASN A 63 -2.00 11.81 -14.35
N PRO A 64 -0.90 12.21 -15.02
CA PRO A 64 -0.78 13.55 -15.61
C PRO A 64 -1.88 13.93 -16.61
N SER A 65 -2.55 12.95 -17.24
CA SER A 65 -3.62 13.22 -18.21
C SER A 65 -4.97 13.55 -17.56
N ASN A 66 -5.20 13.13 -16.30
CA ASN A 66 -6.50 13.27 -15.64
C ASN A 66 -6.47 14.04 -14.30
N VAL A 67 -5.29 14.36 -13.75
CA VAL A 67 -5.13 15.06 -12.47
C VAL A 67 -5.90 16.39 -12.39
N ALA A 68 -6.10 17.07 -13.53
CA ALA A 68 -6.85 18.31 -13.62
C ALA A 68 -8.35 18.16 -13.25
N ASN A 69 -8.87 16.94 -13.22
CA ASN A 69 -10.28 16.65 -12.92
C ASN A 69 -10.52 16.31 -11.44
N LEU A 70 -9.49 16.35 -10.58
CA LEU A 70 -9.63 16.03 -9.16
C LEU A 70 -10.58 17.00 -8.45
N LYS A 71 -11.35 16.45 -7.53
CA LYS A 71 -12.25 17.18 -6.64
C LYS A 71 -12.04 16.68 -5.22
N VAL A 72 -12.27 17.57 -4.26
CA VAL A 72 -12.32 17.19 -2.84
C VAL A 72 -13.44 16.17 -2.65
N ALA A 73 -13.11 15.00 -2.13
CA ALA A 73 -14.09 13.96 -1.82
C ALA A 73 -14.80 14.24 -0.48
N TRP A 74 -14.04 14.67 0.53
CA TRP A 74 -14.52 15.01 1.87
C TRP A 74 -13.48 15.85 2.63
N VAL A 75 -13.90 16.46 3.74
CA VAL A 75 -13.04 17.20 4.68
C VAL A 75 -13.37 16.73 6.08
N PHE A 76 -12.34 16.51 6.90
CA PHE A 76 -12.46 16.18 8.32
C PHE A 76 -11.82 17.30 9.16
N HIS A 77 -12.50 17.72 10.22
CA HIS A 77 -12.03 18.75 11.15
C HIS A 77 -11.70 18.11 12.50
N THR A 78 -10.45 18.20 12.95
CA THR A 78 -9.97 17.61 14.22
C THR A 78 -10.55 18.29 15.46
N GLN A 79 -11.13 19.48 15.30
CA GLN A 79 -11.66 20.34 16.37
C GLN A 79 -10.58 20.89 17.33
N VAL A 80 -9.30 20.68 17.06
CA VAL A 80 -8.20 21.35 17.78
C VAL A 80 -8.01 22.74 17.17
N LEU A 81 -8.32 23.76 17.97
CA LEU A 81 -8.27 25.18 17.59
C LEU A 81 -7.10 25.93 18.26
N ASP A 82 -6.13 25.18 18.77
CA ASP A 82 -4.92 25.71 19.40
C ASP A 82 -3.93 26.19 18.32
N ASP A 83 -3.57 27.47 18.37
CA ASP A 83 -2.68 28.10 17.39
C ASP A 83 -1.23 27.59 17.48
N LYS A 84 -0.90 26.88 18.55
CA LYS A 84 0.37 26.19 18.76
C LYS A 84 0.28 24.68 18.52
N ALA A 85 -0.83 24.16 18.01
CA ALA A 85 -0.95 22.76 17.60
C ALA A 85 -0.77 22.64 16.08
N GLU A 86 0.36 22.08 15.65
CA GLU A 86 0.64 21.92 14.22
C GLU A 86 0.15 20.56 13.69
N LEU A 87 -0.28 20.54 12.43
CA LEU A 87 -0.66 19.33 11.71
C LEU A 87 0.52 18.83 10.86
N GLU A 88 1.43 18.07 11.48
CA GLU A 88 2.53 17.37 10.80
C GLU A 88 2.20 15.89 10.47
N THR A 89 0.97 15.46 10.73
CA THR A 89 0.54 14.07 10.55
C THR A 89 0.75 13.58 9.12
N SER A 90 1.35 12.41 8.96
CA SER A 90 1.32 11.65 7.69
C SER A 90 0.31 10.51 7.85
N PRO A 91 -0.87 10.59 7.23
CA PRO A 91 -1.91 9.59 7.40
C PRO A 91 -1.42 8.19 7.01
N ILE A 92 -1.81 7.18 7.80
CA ILE A 92 -1.68 5.78 7.39
C ILE A 92 -3.06 5.22 7.05
N VAL A 93 -3.12 4.29 6.10
CA VAL A 93 -4.36 3.63 5.68
C VAL A 93 -4.17 2.13 5.77
N VAL A 94 -4.99 1.48 6.59
CA VAL A 94 -4.97 0.03 6.80
C VAL A 94 -6.38 -0.52 6.64
N ASN A 95 -6.57 -1.40 5.67
CA ASN A 95 -7.84 -2.09 5.42
C ASN A 95 -9.05 -1.13 5.33
N GLY A 96 -8.89 -0.02 4.61
CA GLY A 96 -9.93 1.00 4.40
C GLY A 96 -10.16 1.94 5.58
N THR A 97 -9.38 1.85 6.64
CA THR A 97 -9.40 2.80 7.75
C THR A 97 -8.19 3.72 7.67
N MET A 98 -8.42 5.03 7.64
CA MET A 98 -7.39 6.06 7.71
C MET A 98 -7.17 6.47 9.16
N TYR A 99 -5.91 6.56 9.58
CA TYR A 99 -5.54 7.04 10.90
C TYR A 99 -4.76 8.34 10.75
N ILE A 100 -5.21 9.36 11.47
CA ILE A 100 -4.58 10.69 11.51
C ILE A 100 -4.41 11.13 12.96
N THR A 101 -3.57 12.13 13.16
CA THR A 101 -3.32 12.76 14.45
C THR A 101 -3.37 14.28 14.33
N ASP A 102 -3.54 14.96 15.45
CA ASP A 102 -3.34 16.42 15.56
C ASP A 102 -2.23 16.78 16.55
N GLY A 103 -1.96 18.07 16.72
CA GLY A 103 -0.91 18.55 17.61
C GLY A 103 -1.17 18.33 19.10
N HIS A 104 -2.33 17.81 19.52
CA HIS A 104 -2.59 17.40 20.91
C HIS A 104 -2.37 15.90 21.14
N ASP A 105 -1.81 15.22 20.14
CA ASP A 105 -1.64 13.76 20.12
C ASP A 105 -2.96 12.98 20.09
N ASP A 106 -4.08 13.65 19.82
CA ASP A 106 -5.36 12.99 19.56
C ASP A 106 -5.21 12.11 18.32
N VAL A 107 -5.73 10.89 18.38
CA VAL A 107 -5.75 9.93 17.27
C VAL A 107 -7.18 9.78 16.78
N PHE A 108 -7.39 9.90 15.46
CA PHE A 108 -8.69 9.69 14.83
C PHE A 108 -8.60 8.54 13.84
N ALA A 109 -9.54 7.60 13.95
CA ALA A 109 -9.76 6.57 12.94
C ALA A 109 -10.96 6.95 12.07
N LEU A 110 -10.74 7.10 10.78
CA LEU A 110 -11.73 7.51 9.79
C LEU A 110 -11.97 6.38 8.80
N ASP A 111 -13.20 6.25 8.31
CA ASP A 111 -13.44 5.54 7.07
C ASP A 111 -12.76 6.29 5.90
N ALA A 112 -11.81 5.66 5.21
CA ALA A 112 -10.97 6.35 4.23
C ALA A 112 -11.75 6.81 2.99
N ALA A 113 -12.88 6.17 2.67
CA ALA A 113 -13.69 6.51 1.50
C ALA A 113 -14.63 7.69 1.78
N THR A 114 -15.16 7.78 3.00
CA THR A 114 -16.22 8.74 3.36
C THR A 114 -15.77 9.87 4.28
N GLY A 115 -14.64 9.72 4.96
CA GLY A 115 -14.17 10.65 5.99
C GLY A 115 -14.95 10.55 7.32
N GLN A 116 -15.88 9.60 7.46
CA GLN A 116 -16.64 9.43 8.70
C GLN A 116 -15.73 8.92 9.83
N GLN A 117 -15.77 9.59 10.97
CA GLN A 117 -15.04 9.14 12.16
C GLN A 117 -15.66 7.84 12.70
N LYS A 118 -14.82 6.81 12.82
CA LYS A 118 -15.16 5.54 13.46
C LYS A 118 -14.96 5.61 14.98
N TRP A 119 -13.83 6.18 15.40
CA TRP A 119 -13.49 6.41 16.80
C TRP A 119 -12.38 7.46 16.92
N SER A 120 -12.18 7.97 18.13
CA SER A 120 -11.06 8.85 18.49
C SER A 120 -10.46 8.43 19.84
N TYR A 121 -9.17 8.67 20.03
CA TYR A 121 -8.45 8.47 21.27
C TYR A 121 -7.73 9.77 21.66
N LYS A 122 -7.92 10.24 22.89
CA LYS A 122 -7.31 11.46 23.42
C LYS A 122 -6.36 11.08 24.57
N PRO A 123 -5.03 11.15 24.39
CA PRO A 123 -4.10 10.72 25.44
C PRO A 123 -4.08 11.68 26.64
N ILE A 124 -4.36 12.97 26.46
CA ILE A 124 -4.12 14.02 27.47
C ILE A 124 -5.40 14.37 28.27
N GLU A 125 -6.23 13.39 28.61
CA GLU A 125 -7.32 13.62 29.59
C GLU A 125 -6.81 13.58 31.05
N MET A 126 -5.53 13.27 31.28
CA MET A 126 -4.90 13.19 32.61
C MET A 126 -4.18 14.51 32.98
N PRO A 127 -4.64 15.27 34.00
CA PRO A 127 -3.94 16.45 34.48
C PRO A 127 -2.54 16.08 35.01
N GLY A 128 -1.48 16.65 34.42
CA GLY A 128 -0.10 16.55 34.94
C GLY A 128 0.89 15.71 34.12
N GLU A 129 0.45 15.01 33.07
CA GLU A 129 1.37 14.22 32.22
C GLU A 129 2.11 15.07 31.17
N MET A 130 1.51 16.18 30.73
CA MET A 130 2.15 17.12 29.80
C MET A 130 2.03 18.55 30.34
N PRO A 131 3.14 19.28 30.54
CA PRO A 131 3.11 20.66 30.99
C PRO A 131 2.28 21.52 30.04
N SER A 132 1.61 22.55 30.56
CA SER A 132 0.85 23.46 29.74
C SER A 132 1.77 24.17 28.73
N LEU A 133 1.24 24.57 27.57
CA LEU A 133 2.05 25.12 26.46
C LEU A 133 2.84 26.38 26.81
N ASP A 134 2.42 27.13 27.81
CA ASP A 134 3.15 28.25 28.41
C ASP A 134 4.40 27.81 29.20
N GLN A 135 4.44 26.55 29.62
CA GLN A 135 5.56 25.94 30.36
C GLN A 135 6.53 25.18 29.45
N ILE A 136 6.16 24.92 28.18
CA ILE A 136 7.01 24.26 27.20
C ILE A 136 7.43 25.27 26.14
N SER A 137 8.70 25.66 26.15
CA SER A 137 9.29 26.47 25.07
C SER A 137 9.49 25.60 23.83
N VAL A 138 8.41 25.32 23.08
CA VAL A 138 8.51 24.65 21.78
C VAL A 138 8.68 25.72 20.71
N CYS A 139 9.76 25.64 19.92
CA CYS A 139 10.05 26.60 18.87
C CYS A 139 8.99 26.62 17.75
N CYS A 140 8.22 25.53 17.61
CA CYS A 140 7.20 25.35 16.58
C CYS A 140 5.82 24.99 17.16
N GLY A 141 5.60 25.05 18.48
CA GLY A 141 4.38 24.50 19.08
C GLY A 141 4.37 22.96 19.11
N ARG A 142 3.28 22.36 19.59
CA ARG A 142 3.15 20.90 19.69
C ARG A 142 2.88 20.29 18.32
N ASN A 143 3.63 19.23 18.02
CA ASN A 143 3.47 18.47 16.81
C ASN A 143 3.82 17.00 17.03
N ASN A 144 3.28 16.14 16.18
CA ASN A 144 3.68 14.74 16.02
C ASN A 144 3.51 14.35 14.54
N ARG A 145 4.05 13.18 14.17
CA ARG A 145 4.11 12.72 12.76
C ARG A 145 3.16 11.57 12.43
N GLY A 146 2.12 11.39 13.23
CA GLY A 146 1.16 10.30 13.05
C GLY A 146 1.46 9.06 13.87
N VAL A 147 0.74 7.99 13.54
CA VAL A 147 0.80 6.70 14.22
C VAL A 147 1.57 5.66 13.41
N ILE A 148 1.97 4.58 14.07
CA ILE A 148 2.50 3.38 13.41
C ILE A 148 1.52 2.22 13.56
N PHE A 149 1.28 1.51 12.47
CA PHE A 149 0.59 0.22 12.52
C PHE A 149 1.60 -0.91 12.71
N VAL A 150 1.37 -1.74 13.73
CA VAL A 150 2.13 -2.97 13.97
C VAL A 150 1.16 -4.15 13.94
N PRO A 151 1.32 -5.10 13.01
CA PRO A 151 0.49 -6.31 13.00
C PRO A 151 0.74 -7.15 14.27
N GLY A 152 -0.32 -7.41 15.03
CA GLY A 152 -0.27 -8.20 16.27
C GLY A 152 -1.19 -7.63 17.33
N SER A 153 -1.60 -8.46 18.29
CA SER A 153 -2.31 -7.99 19.48
C SER A 153 -1.34 -7.20 20.38
N VAL A 154 -1.74 -5.99 20.75
CA VAL A 154 -1.15 -5.29 21.90
C VAL A 154 -1.35 -6.20 23.12
N PRO A 155 -0.30 -6.59 23.86
CA PRO A 155 -0.45 -7.39 25.08
C PRO A 155 -1.24 -6.65 26.16
#